data_AF-A0A933S2Y2-F1
#
_entry.id   AF-A0A933S2Y2-F1
#
_cell.length_a   1.000
_cell.length_b   1.000
_cell.length_c   1.000
_cell.angle_alpha   90.00
_cell.angle_beta   90.00
_cell.angle_gamma   90.00
#
_symmetry.space_group_name_H-M   'P 1'
#
loop_
_entity.id
_entity.type
_entity.pdbx_description
1 polymer ?
#
loop_
_entity_poly.entity_id
_entity_poly.type
_entity_poly.pdbx_seq_one_letter_code
_entity_poly.pdbx_strand_id
1 'polypeptide(L)'
;MGPEPKYQWGQPVRAEIDLFNDGSFPDQPLDALLVKSGDRGEIVRIGLHTETNRPVYLVEFADNRVVGCLEDEIAPLAPSLAGQP
;
A
#
# COMPACT_ATOMS: atom_id res chain seq x y z
N MET A 1 9.88 5.14 -20.99
CA MET A 1 8.72 5.57 -20.19
C MET A 1 8.38 4.38 -19.31
N GLY A 2 8.51 4.50 -17.98
CA GLY A 2 8.09 3.43 -17.07
C GLY A 2 6.57 3.25 -17.10
N PRO A 3 6.02 2.19 -16.47
CA PRO A 3 4.58 2.05 -16.32
C PRO A 3 4.01 3.27 -15.57
N GLU A 4 2.88 3.80 -16.04
CA GLU A 4 2.14 4.85 -15.35
C GLU A 4 1.55 4.27 -14.05
N PRO A 5 1.69 4.94 -12.89
CA PRO A 5 1.11 4.45 -11.65
C PRO A 5 -0.41 4.54 -11.71
N LYS A 6 -1.09 3.43 -11.39
CA LYS A 6 -2.56 3.35 -11.28
C LYS A 6 -3.13 4.20 -10.15
N TYR A 7 -2.38 4.36 -9.07
CA TYR A 7 -2.80 5.12 -7.90
C TYR A 7 -2.01 6.41 -7.73
N GLN A 8 -2.55 7.35 -6.95
CA GLN A 8 -2.00 8.69 -6.77
C GLN A 8 -1.61 8.97 -5.31
N TRP A 9 -0.71 9.93 -5.12
CA TRP A 9 -0.39 10.45 -3.78
C TRP A 9 -1.65 11.03 -3.10
N GLY A 10 -1.80 10.79 -1.79
CA GLY A 10 -2.96 11.18 -0.99
C GLY A 10 -4.21 10.31 -1.25
N GLN A 11 -4.10 9.26 -2.07
CA GLN A 11 -5.24 8.39 -2.35
C GLN A 11 -5.48 7.41 -1.19
N PRO A 12 -6.72 7.31 -0.67
CA PRO A 12 -7.06 6.34 0.35
C PRO A 12 -7.17 4.93 -0.27
N VAL A 13 -6.53 3.97 0.38
CA VAL A 13 -6.47 2.57 -0.04
C VAL A 13 -6.73 1.63 1.15
N ARG A 14 -6.94 0.36 0.84
CA ARG A 14 -6.94 -0.73 1.82
C ARG A 14 -5.98 -1.83 1.38
N ALA A 15 -5.40 -2.54 2.33
CA ALA A 15 -4.71 -3.79 2.04
C ALA A 15 -5.72 -4.82 1.51
N GLU A 16 -5.42 -5.43 0.36
CA GLU A 16 -6.25 -6.50 -0.21
C GLU A 16 -5.90 -7.86 0.42
N ILE A 17 -4.62 -8.04 0.76
CA ILE A 17 -4.08 -9.23 1.43
C ILE A 17 -3.34 -8.85 2.71
N ASP A 18 -3.00 -9.84 3.53
CA ASP A 18 -2.09 -9.65 4.65
C ASP A 18 -0.68 -9.31 4.14
N LEU A 19 -0.09 -8.21 4.62
CA LEU A 19 1.24 -7.77 4.24
C LEU A 19 2.24 -8.22 5.30
N PHE A 20 3.20 -9.04 4.88
CA PHE A 20 4.26 -9.56 5.73
C PHE A 20 5.58 -8.83 5.43
N ASN A 21 6.44 -8.74 6.43
CA ASN A 21 7.74 -8.12 6.26
C ASN A 21 8.67 -9.03 5.44
N ASP A 22 9.02 -8.60 4.23
CA ASP A 22 10.03 -9.25 3.38
C ASP A 22 11.48 -8.89 3.76
N GLY A 23 11.67 -8.22 4.91
CA GLY A 23 12.98 -7.75 5.40
C GLY A 23 13.28 -6.30 5.06
N SER A 24 12.36 -5.61 4.38
CA SER A 24 12.47 -4.17 4.07
C SER A 24 12.09 -3.27 5.24
N PHE A 25 11.41 -3.80 6.26
CA PHE A 25 11.02 -3.07 7.47
C PHE A 25 11.98 -3.40 8.63
N PRO A 26 12.89 -2.48 9.02
CA PRO A 26 14.02 -2.79 9.90
C PRO A 26 13.63 -3.15 11.35
N ASP A 27 12.50 -2.63 11.84
CA ASP A 27 12.04 -2.81 13.22
C ASP A 27 11.15 -4.05 13.43
N GLN A 28 10.99 -4.89 12.40
CA GLN A 28 10.16 -6.10 12.47
C GLN A 28 10.95 -7.31 11.97
N PRO A 29 10.71 -8.51 12.53
CA PRO A 29 11.33 -9.72 12.00
C PRO A 29 10.84 -10.02 10.57
N LEU A 30 11.61 -10.83 9.84
CA LEU A 30 11.16 -11.42 8.58
C LEU A 30 9.85 -12.20 8.80
N ASP A 31 8.94 -12.16 7.82
CA ASP A 31 7.61 -12.80 7.88
C ASP A 31 6.68 -12.27 8.98
N ALA A 32 7.04 -11.17 9.65
CA ALA A 32 6.15 -10.53 10.61
C ALA A 32 4.96 -9.88 9.89
N LEU A 33 3.75 -10.10 10.40
CA LEU A 33 2.55 -9.43 9.90
C LEU A 33 2.63 -7.92 10.18
N LEU A 34 2.79 -7.13 9.12
CA LEU A 34 2.87 -5.66 9.20
C LEU A 34 1.48 -5.02 9.15
N VAL A 35 0.61 -5.51 8.27
CA VAL A 35 -0.72 -4.96 7.99
C VAL A 35 -1.66 -6.11 7.68
N LYS A 36 -2.88 -6.09 8.21
CA LYS A 36 -3.88 -7.11 7.91
C LYS A 36 -4.68 -6.73 6.66
N SER A 37 -5.17 -7.75 5.95
CA SER A 37 -6.16 -7.54 4.90
C SER A 37 -7.35 -6.72 5.43
N GLY A 38 -7.74 -5.71 4.68
CA GLY A 38 -8.81 -4.77 5.02
C GLY A 38 -8.37 -3.55 5.82
N ASP A 39 -7.15 -3.51 6.37
CA ASP A 39 -6.63 -2.30 7.02
C ASP A 39 -6.55 -1.15 6.01
N ARG A 40 -6.90 0.04 6.49
CA ARG A 40 -6.92 1.27 5.69
C ARG A 40 -5.59 1.99 5.78
N GLY A 41 -5.19 2.58 4.67
CA GLY A 41 -4.02 3.45 4.61
C GLY A 41 -4.16 4.52 3.54
N GLU A 42 -3.13 5.36 3.45
CA GLU A 42 -3.04 6.43 2.46
C GLU A 42 -1.70 6.36 1.71
N ILE A 43 -1.73 6.56 0.40
CA ILE A 43 -0.50 6.59 -0.40
C ILE A 43 0.27 7.87 -0.13
N VAL A 44 1.39 7.76 0.58
CA VAL A 44 2.24 8.91 0.95
C VAL A 44 3.43 9.08 0.02
N ARG A 45 3.78 8.08 -0.78
CA ARG A 45 4.81 8.18 -1.83
C ARG A 45 4.63 7.10 -2.89
N ILE A 46 5.00 7.42 -4.13
CA ILE A 46 5.08 6.45 -5.23
C ILE A 46 6.55 6.32 -5.62
N GLY A 47 7.10 5.13 -5.40
CA GLY A 47 8.44 4.75 -5.83
C GLY A 47 8.40 3.88 -7.08
N LEU A 48 9.59 3.55 -7.57
CA LEU A 48 9.79 2.59 -8.65
C LEU A 48 10.81 1.57 -8.13
N HIS A 49 10.45 0.29 -8.17
CA HIS A 49 11.41 -0.77 -7.90
C HIS A 49 12.38 -0.83 -9.08
N THR A 50 13.63 -0.40 -8.88
CA THR A 50 14.59 -0.19 -9.97
C THR A 50 15.01 -1.48 -10.68
N GLU A 51 14.95 -2.62 -10.00
CA GLU A 51 15.32 -3.92 -10.57
C GLU A 51 14.18 -4.55 -11.40
N THR A 52 12.92 -4.42 -10.94
CA THR A 52 11.76 -5.04 -11.62
C THR A 52 11.00 -4.04 -12.50
N ASN A 53 11.36 -2.77 -12.43
CA ASN A 53 10.72 -1.64 -13.13
C ASN A 53 9.20 -1.56 -12.87
N ARG A 54 8.77 -2.00 -11.67
CA ARG A 54 7.36 -1.96 -11.22
C ARG A 54 7.15 -0.80 -10.24
N PRO A 55 5.98 -0.12 -10.29
CA PRO A 55 5.65 0.90 -9.32
C PRO A 55 5.49 0.27 -7.93
N VAL A 56 6.00 0.95 -6.91
CA VAL A 56 5.83 0.58 -5.50
C VAL A 56 5.15 1.74 -4.81
N TYR A 57 4.01 1.47 -4.17
CA TYR A 57 3.24 2.46 -3.45
C TYR A 57 3.62 2.38 -1.98
N LEU A 58 4.20 3.45 -1.44
CA LEU A 58 4.43 3.57 0.00
C LEU A 58 3.12 4.07 0.61
N VAL A 59 2.51 3.20 1.42
CA VAL A 59 1.23 3.45 2.07
C VAL A 59 1.48 3.61 3.56
N GLU A 60 1.01 4.71 4.13
CA GLU A 60 0.96 4.90 5.57
C GLU A 60 -0.33 4.24 6.11
N PHE A 61 -0.13 3.24 6.97
CA PHE A 61 -1.18 2.57 7.71
C PHE A 61 -1.22 3.08 9.16
N ALA A 62 -2.08 2.48 9.99
CA ALA A 62 -2.17 2.77 11.42
C ALA A 62 -0.79 2.74 12.12
N ASP A 63 -0.68 3.47 13.23
CA ASP A 63 0.55 3.61 14.01
C ASP A 63 1.72 4.25 13.23
N ASN A 64 1.44 5.10 12.23
CA ASN A 64 2.43 5.76 11.36
C ASN A 64 3.34 4.76 10.64
N ARG A 65 2.82 3.57 10.33
CA ARG A 65 3.59 2.50 9.70
C ARG A 65 3.56 2.69 8.18
N VAL A 66 4.69 3.07 7.60
CA VAL A 66 4.84 3.18 6.14
C VAL A 66 5.33 1.85 5.57
N VAL A 67 4.51 1.22 4.73
CA VAL A 67 4.80 -0.06 4.09
C VAL A 67 4.82 0.12 2.58
N GLY A 68 5.81 -0.47 1.91
CA GLY A 68 5.85 -0.55 0.46
C GLY A 68 4.92 -1.66 -0.03
N CYS A 69 3.98 -1.32 -0.90
CA CYS A 69 2.98 -2.23 -1.46
C CYS A 69 3.07 -2.22 -2.98
N LEU A 70 2.86 -3.38 -3.60
CA LEU A 70 2.63 -3.52 -5.03
C LEU A 70 1.18 -3.17 -5.38
N GLU A 71 0.92 -2.94 -6.66
CA GLU A 71 -0.40 -2.56 -7.15
C GLU A 71 -1.52 -3.56 -6.83
N ASP A 72 -1.22 -4.86 -6.89
CA ASP A 72 -2.15 -5.98 -6.61
C ASP A 72 -2.32 -6.26 -5.11
N GLU A 73 -1.51 -5.64 -4.25
CA GLU A 73 -1.59 -5.86 -2.79
C GLU A 73 -2.53 -4.86 -2.10
N ILE A 74 -2.92 -3.80 -2.81
CA ILE A 74 -3.78 -2.72 -2.32
C ILE A 74 -4.92 -2.44 -3.29
N ALA A 75 -6.06 -2.07 -2.72
CA ALA A 75 -7.23 -1.65 -3.47
C ALA A 75 -7.63 -0.22 -3.09
N PRO A 76 -8.15 0.57 -4.04
CA PRO A 76 -8.70 1.89 -3.71
C PRO A 76 -9.86 1.71 -2.73
N LEU A 77 -9.90 2.57 -1.71
CA LEU A 77 -11.10 2.73 -0.92
C LEU A 77 -12.12 3.44 -1.81
N ALA A 78 -13.06 2.67 -2.37
CA ALA A 78 -14.21 3.26 -3.01
C ALA A 78 -14.87 4.22 -2.00
N PRO A 79 -15.28 5.43 -2.43
CA PRO A 79 -16.14 6.24 -1.57
C PRO A 79 -17.33 5.36 -1.21
N SER A 80 -17.61 5.23 0.10
CA SER A 80 -18.78 4.49 0.54
C SER A 80 -19.99 5.05 -0.20
N LEU A 81 -20.73 4.21 -0.92
CA LEU A 81 -22.05 4.53 -1.47
C LEU A 81 -23.10 4.68 -0.34
N ALA A 82 -22.74 5.35 0.76
CA ALA A 82 -23.63 5.70 1.83
C ALA A 82 -24.33 7.00 1.45
N GLY A 83 -25.54 6.87 0.92
CA GLY A 83 -26.44 8.00 0.65
C GLY A 83 -26.50 8.41 -0.82
N GLN A 84 -27.11 7.56 -1.64
CA GLN A 84 -27.87 8.09 -2.77
C GLN A 84 -29.28 8.38 -2.23
N PRO A 85 -29.80 9.62 -2.33
CA PRO A 85 -31.14 9.96 -1.87
C PRO A 85 -32.22 9.19 -2.64
#